data_AF-A0A2U3LWH3-F1
#
_entry.id   AF-A0A2U3LWH3-F1
#
_cell.length_a   1.000
_cell.length_b   1.000
_cell.length_c   1.000
_cell.angle_alpha   90.00
_cell.angle_beta   90.00
_cell.angle_gamma   90.00
#
_symmetry.space_group_name_H-M   'P 1'
#
loop_
_entity.id
_entity.type
_entity.pdbx_description
1 polymer ?
#
loop_
_entity_poly.entity_id
_entity_poly.type
_entity_poly.pdbx_seq_one_letter_code
_entity_poly.pdbx_strand_id
1 'polypeptide(L)'
;MSPRAWNQSESIQAFAKEHELKDAPAIQVYFNQRLLKIVQKYGKTMVGWDEILVPGLPTDAVIQSWRGQKSLSEAASKGYRGILSWGYYLDHLSPASLHYGVDPLGGPDAANLAPEQASRIMGGEACMWAELVGQESVDSRIWPRTAAIAERLWSPKDVTDVEAMYVRMEAVSRNLEFTGVMHRANYQPMLDRITGSQPVGPLRVLADVVESLGLGTGRTGRPTGVMPLNRFVDACLPESELARSLELAARRLVANSADKDDEAMLRRQFETWAANDALFERLAENNKLLVEVTPLSKDLAALGEAGIKLLDYLTPRPVASAGAKKLSGKAKKAELAAQQAAQSAKEEWLTKENAELTRLAQPPRRAGGGGGGAPQSPSADVRLAAFRPVKVLADALTHQEPATVQ
;
A
#
# COMPACT_ATOMS: atom_id res chain seq x y z
N MET A 1 23.63 -3.23 -19.02
CA MET A 1 24.97 -3.69 -18.59
C MET A 1 25.46 -2.75 -17.51
N SER A 2 26.05 -3.26 -16.42
CA SER A 2 26.65 -2.37 -15.41
C SER A 2 27.93 -1.74 -15.98
N PRO A 3 28.29 -0.50 -15.57
CA PRO A 3 29.57 0.12 -15.96
C PRO A 3 30.78 -0.79 -15.70
N ARG A 4 30.67 -1.69 -14.72
CA ARG A 4 31.68 -2.70 -14.40
C ARG A 4 31.98 -3.64 -15.56
N ALA A 5 30.98 -4.09 -16.31
CA ALA A 5 31.20 -5.00 -17.43
C ALA A 5 31.95 -4.32 -18.59
N TRP A 6 31.67 -3.03 -18.84
CA TRP A 6 32.38 -2.25 -19.85
C TRP A 6 33.83 -1.98 -19.45
N ASN A 7 34.06 -1.67 -18.17
CA ASN A 7 35.40 -1.45 -17.63
C ASN A 7 36.27 -2.71 -17.65
N GLN A 8 35.65 -3.90 -17.64
CA GLN A 8 36.34 -5.19 -17.68
C GLN A 8 36.55 -5.75 -19.09
N SER A 9 36.01 -5.10 -20.13
CA SER A 9 36.07 -5.58 -21.51
C SER A 9 37.16 -4.88 -22.29
N GLU A 10 38.21 -5.62 -22.68
CA GLU A 10 39.34 -5.08 -23.46
C GLU A 10 38.90 -4.44 -24.77
N SER A 11 37.96 -5.05 -25.49
CA SER A 11 37.44 -4.50 -26.75
C SER A 11 36.69 -3.18 -26.55
N ILE A 12 35.92 -3.04 -25.48
CA ILE A 12 35.22 -1.79 -25.15
C ILE A 12 36.21 -0.70 -24.73
N GLN A 13 37.25 -1.05 -23.97
CA GLN A 13 38.29 -0.09 -23.60
C GLN A 13 39.12 0.37 -24.81
N ALA A 14 39.43 -0.53 -25.75
CA ALA A 14 40.09 -0.18 -27.00
C ALA A 14 39.23 0.79 -27.84
N PHE A 15 37.93 0.51 -27.96
CA PHE A 15 36.96 1.38 -28.63
C PHE A 15 36.89 2.77 -27.97
N ALA A 16 36.82 2.81 -26.63
CA ALA A 16 36.77 4.07 -25.89
C ALA A 16 38.02 4.92 -26.14
N LYS A 17 39.21 4.30 -26.21
CA LYS A 17 40.46 4.98 -26.54
C LYS A 17 40.48 5.52 -27.97
N GLU A 18 40.03 4.73 -28.94
CA GLU A 18 39.95 5.13 -30.36
C GLU A 18 39.03 6.34 -30.58
N HIS A 19 37.94 6.41 -29.81
CA HIS A 19 36.93 7.47 -29.90
C HIS A 19 37.08 8.59 -28.85
N GLU A 20 38.20 8.64 -28.12
CA GLU A 20 38.49 9.66 -27.10
C GLU A 20 37.42 9.75 -25.99
N LEU A 21 36.80 8.61 -25.65
CA LEU A 21 35.75 8.51 -24.64
C LEU A 21 36.38 8.23 -23.27
N LYS A 22 36.18 9.18 -22.33
CA LYS A 22 36.87 9.19 -21.02
C LYS A 22 36.43 8.05 -20.07
N ASP A 23 35.14 7.73 -20.05
CA ASP A 23 34.56 6.82 -19.06
C ASP A 23 33.26 6.15 -19.57
N ALA A 24 32.70 5.24 -18.77
CA ALA A 24 31.45 4.54 -19.11
C ALA A 24 30.28 5.51 -19.42
N PRO A 25 30.06 6.61 -18.67
CA PRO A 25 29.11 7.65 -19.08
C PRO A 25 29.38 8.20 -20.49
N ALA A 26 30.63 8.55 -20.84
CA ALA A 26 30.98 9.01 -22.19
C ALA A 26 30.65 7.97 -23.27
N ILE A 27 30.90 6.69 -23.01
CA ILE A 27 30.53 5.57 -23.89
C ILE A 27 29.00 5.50 -24.06
N GLN A 28 28.24 5.67 -22.98
CA GLN A 28 26.78 5.69 -23.03
C GLN A 28 26.26 6.89 -23.84
N VAL A 29 26.87 8.08 -23.71
CA VAL A 29 26.53 9.26 -24.52
C VAL A 29 26.72 8.97 -26.00
N TYR A 30 27.89 8.45 -26.38
CA TYR A 30 28.21 8.11 -27.75
C TYR A 30 27.20 7.10 -28.32
N PHE A 31 26.88 6.06 -27.55
CA PHE A 31 25.88 5.06 -27.92
C PHE A 31 24.50 5.70 -28.18
N ASN A 32 24.02 6.54 -27.26
CA ASN A 32 22.73 7.21 -27.38
C ASN A 32 22.69 8.18 -28.56
N GLN A 33 23.76 8.92 -28.84
CA GLN A 33 23.84 9.81 -30.01
C GLN A 33 23.75 9.03 -31.32
N ARG A 34 24.36 7.84 -31.41
CA ARG A 34 24.22 6.98 -32.59
C ARG A 34 22.80 6.48 -32.75
N LEU A 35 22.16 6.03 -31.66
CA LEU A 35 20.76 5.59 -31.69
C LEU A 35 19.81 6.71 -32.10
N LEU A 36 20.00 7.92 -31.55
CA LEU A 36 19.18 9.07 -31.88
C LEU A 36 19.17 9.36 -33.38
N LYS A 37 20.34 9.36 -34.03
CA LYS A 37 20.44 9.56 -35.49
C LYS A 37 19.68 8.50 -36.29
N ILE A 38 19.67 7.25 -35.82
CA ILE A 38 18.92 6.15 -36.45
C ILE A 38 17.42 6.40 -36.29
N VAL A 39 16.96 6.73 -35.08
CA VAL A 39 15.55 7.00 -34.75
C VAL A 39 15.03 8.20 -35.56
N GLN A 40 15.80 9.28 -35.63
CA GLN A 40 15.50 10.48 -36.42
C GLN A 40 15.41 10.20 -37.92
N LYS A 41 16.27 9.33 -38.48
CA LYS A 41 16.22 8.92 -39.90
C LYS A 41 14.85 8.35 -40.28
N TYR A 42 14.14 7.73 -39.34
CA TYR A 42 12.79 7.19 -39.54
C TYR A 42 11.67 8.13 -39.09
N GLY A 43 11.96 9.40 -38.83
CA GLY A 43 10.98 10.40 -38.40
C GLY A 43 10.40 10.10 -37.00
N LYS A 44 11.15 9.41 -36.15
CA LYS A 44 10.73 9.06 -34.78
C LYS A 44 11.42 9.97 -33.75
N THR A 45 10.77 10.14 -32.60
CA THR A 45 11.35 10.83 -31.43
C THR A 45 11.93 9.80 -30.48
N MET A 46 13.15 10.03 -30.01
CA MET A 46 13.74 9.19 -28.96
C MET A 46 13.16 9.59 -27.59
N VAL A 47 12.69 8.58 -26.85
CA VAL A 47 12.33 8.71 -25.43
C VAL A 47 13.28 7.81 -24.65
N GLY A 48 13.84 8.29 -23.56
CA GLY A 48 14.70 7.47 -22.70
C GLY A 48 14.67 7.90 -21.25
N TRP A 49 15.02 6.96 -20.37
CA TRP A 49 15.12 7.19 -18.94
C TRP A 49 16.15 8.29 -18.62
N ASP A 50 15.92 9.01 -17.53
CA ASP A 50 16.71 10.19 -17.15
C ASP A 50 18.23 9.97 -16.97
N GLU A 51 18.73 8.74 -16.96
CA GLU A 51 20.17 8.45 -17.08
C GLU A 51 20.78 8.91 -18.40
N ILE A 52 19.99 9.04 -19.47
CA ILE A 52 20.50 9.55 -20.74
C ILE A 52 20.68 11.07 -20.73
N LEU A 53 20.24 11.77 -19.69
CA LEU A 53 20.39 13.23 -19.56
C LEU A 53 21.84 13.58 -19.18
N VAL A 54 22.70 13.61 -20.19
CA VAL A 54 24.14 13.88 -20.09
C VAL A 54 24.53 15.00 -21.05
N PRO A 55 25.62 15.75 -20.79
CA PRO A 55 26.09 16.78 -21.70
C PRO A 55 26.31 16.25 -23.13
N GLY A 56 25.82 16.98 -24.13
CA GLY A 56 25.95 16.62 -25.54
C GLY A 56 24.81 15.78 -26.12
N LEU A 57 23.82 15.37 -25.33
CA LEU A 57 22.57 14.84 -25.87
C LEU A 57 21.80 15.97 -26.59
N PRO A 58 21.28 15.75 -27.81
CA PRO A 58 20.41 16.73 -28.46
C PRO A 58 19.05 16.87 -27.77
N THR A 59 18.50 18.10 -27.74
CA THR A 59 17.28 18.45 -27.01
C THR A 59 15.97 18.01 -27.67
N ASP A 60 16.03 17.38 -28.84
CA ASP A 60 14.87 16.78 -29.49
C ASP A 60 14.42 15.47 -28.81
N ALA A 61 15.32 14.84 -28.04
CA ALA A 61 14.99 13.71 -27.18
C ALA A 61 14.01 14.10 -26.05
N VAL A 62 13.18 13.14 -25.66
CA VAL A 62 12.29 13.24 -24.50
C VAL A 62 12.88 12.46 -23.33
N ILE A 63 12.89 13.08 -22.16
CA ILE A 63 13.43 12.48 -20.93
C ILE A 63 12.29 11.95 -20.07
N GLN A 64 12.25 10.64 -19.84
CA GLN A 64 11.31 10.02 -18.92
C GLN A 64 11.96 9.94 -17.53
N SER A 65 11.52 10.79 -16.62
CA SER A 65 12.09 10.86 -15.27
C SER A 65 11.43 9.86 -14.35
N TRP A 66 12.23 8.91 -13.90
CA TRP A 66 11.80 7.86 -12.99
C TRP A 66 12.41 7.99 -11.59
N ARG A 67 13.43 8.84 -11.42
CA ARG A 67 14.10 9.07 -10.14
C ARG A 67 13.50 10.23 -9.32
N GLY A 68 12.70 11.11 -9.93
CA GLY A 68 11.95 12.15 -9.20
C GLY A 68 11.69 13.44 -9.98
N GLN A 69 10.78 14.28 -9.46
CA GLN A 69 10.42 15.59 -10.03
C GLN A 69 11.63 16.52 -10.25
N LYS A 70 12.68 16.39 -9.43
CA LYS A 70 13.93 17.15 -9.61
C LYS A 70 14.59 16.89 -10.96
N SER A 71 14.75 15.62 -11.34
CA SER A 71 15.38 15.27 -12.62
C SER A 71 14.52 15.68 -13.81
N LEU A 72 13.18 15.67 -13.64
CA LEU A 72 12.25 16.20 -14.64
C LEU A 72 12.43 17.71 -14.83
N SER A 73 12.49 18.47 -13.72
CA SER A 73 12.67 19.93 -13.74
C SER A 73 14.04 20.32 -14.32
N GLU A 74 15.08 19.54 -14.02
CA GLU A 74 16.40 19.72 -14.61
C GLU A 74 16.40 19.50 -16.13
N ALA A 75 15.71 18.46 -16.62
CA ALA A 75 15.56 18.23 -18.06
C ALA A 75 14.85 19.42 -18.74
N ALA A 76 13.74 19.87 -18.15
CA ALA A 76 12.94 20.97 -18.67
C ALA A 76 13.72 22.31 -18.72
N SER A 77 14.51 22.61 -17.69
CA SER A 77 15.34 23.83 -17.65
C SER A 77 16.45 23.83 -18.70
N LYS A 78 16.96 22.64 -19.06
CA LYS A 78 17.96 22.43 -20.13
C LYS A 78 17.37 22.35 -21.55
N GLY A 79 16.05 22.53 -21.70
CA GLY A 79 15.39 22.59 -22.99
C GLY A 79 14.82 21.27 -23.51
N TYR A 80 14.87 20.19 -22.73
CA TYR A 80 14.28 18.90 -23.10
C TYR A 80 12.80 18.86 -22.76
N ARG A 81 12.05 18.06 -23.52
CA ARG A 81 10.70 17.62 -23.11
C ARG A 81 10.82 16.51 -22.06
N GLY A 82 9.86 16.44 -21.15
CA GLY A 82 9.92 15.47 -20.06
C GLY A 82 8.59 14.82 -19.70
N ILE A 83 8.65 13.57 -19.24
CA ILE A 83 7.51 12.78 -18.73
C ILE A 83 7.88 12.28 -17.32
N LEU A 84 6.95 12.36 -16.36
CA LEU A 84 7.17 11.81 -15.01
C LEU A 84 6.65 10.38 -14.88
N SER A 85 7.49 9.45 -14.43
CA SER A 85 7.06 8.13 -13.95
C SER A 85 7.32 7.92 -12.47
N TRP A 86 8.23 8.69 -11.87
CA TRP A 86 8.44 8.65 -10.42
C TRP A 86 7.13 8.93 -9.68
N GLY A 87 6.83 8.12 -8.67
CA GLY A 87 5.56 8.21 -7.94
C GLY A 87 4.39 7.50 -8.61
N TYR A 88 4.54 6.98 -9.85
CA TYR A 88 3.52 6.21 -10.58
C TYR A 88 3.92 4.75 -10.84
N TYR A 89 4.76 4.20 -9.97
CA TYR A 89 5.19 2.80 -9.99
C TYR A 89 4.11 1.92 -9.36
N LEU A 90 3.28 1.30 -10.19
CA LEU A 90 2.16 0.47 -9.75
C LEU A 90 2.64 -0.85 -9.16
N ASP A 91 3.77 -1.37 -9.62
CA ASP A 91 4.42 -2.61 -9.17
C ASP A 91 4.94 -2.56 -7.73
N HIS A 92 5.11 -1.35 -7.18
CA HIS A 92 5.41 -1.15 -5.76
C HIS A 92 4.20 -1.45 -4.86
N LEU A 93 3.00 -1.60 -5.44
CA LEU A 93 1.74 -1.84 -4.73
C LEU A 93 1.41 -0.77 -3.67
N SER A 94 1.91 0.45 -3.85
CA SER A 94 1.54 1.60 -3.05
C SER A 94 0.05 1.97 -3.21
N PRO A 95 -0.57 2.62 -2.20
CA PRO A 95 -1.97 3.00 -2.27
C PRO A 95 -2.24 4.06 -3.33
N ALA A 96 -3.46 4.08 -3.88
CA ALA A 96 -3.91 5.06 -4.88
C ALA A 96 -3.69 6.51 -4.43
N SER A 97 -3.90 6.80 -3.14
CA SER A 97 -3.66 8.12 -2.55
C SER A 97 -2.23 8.63 -2.73
N LEU A 98 -1.22 7.76 -2.68
CA LEU A 98 0.17 8.13 -2.95
C LEU A 98 0.32 8.62 -4.39
N HIS A 99 -0.17 7.82 -5.34
CA HIS A 99 -0.09 8.14 -6.76
C HIS A 99 -0.88 9.42 -7.09
N TYR A 100 -2.09 9.54 -6.55
CA TYR A 100 -2.95 10.71 -6.75
C TYR A 100 -2.35 12.01 -6.20
N GLY A 101 -1.49 11.94 -5.18
CA GLY A 101 -0.78 13.10 -4.61
C GLY A 101 0.43 13.58 -5.41
N VAL A 102 0.87 12.85 -6.44
CA VAL A 102 2.04 13.21 -7.25
C VAL A 102 1.63 14.16 -8.37
N ASP A 103 2.21 15.36 -8.43
CA ASP A 103 2.00 16.32 -9.52
C ASP A 103 3.28 16.40 -10.38
N PRO A 104 3.25 16.16 -11.71
CA PRO A 104 4.43 16.36 -12.57
C PRO A 104 5.06 17.76 -12.47
N LEU A 105 4.26 18.78 -12.12
CA LEU A 105 4.68 20.16 -11.87
C LEU A 105 4.77 20.50 -10.37
N GLY A 106 4.84 19.49 -9.51
CA GLY A 106 4.99 19.64 -8.07
C GLY A 106 6.45 19.75 -7.61
N GLY A 107 6.63 20.20 -6.36
CA GLY A 107 7.93 20.27 -5.70
C GLY A 107 8.67 21.60 -5.90
N PRO A 108 9.75 21.84 -5.13
CA PRO A 108 10.47 23.10 -5.12
C PRO A 108 11.21 23.40 -6.44
N ASP A 109 11.68 22.36 -7.14
CA ASP A 109 12.40 22.53 -8.41
C ASP A 109 11.46 23.02 -9.54
N ALA A 110 10.23 22.50 -9.59
CA ALA A 110 9.24 22.90 -10.58
C ALA A 110 8.76 24.35 -10.36
N ALA A 111 8.72 24.82 -9.11
CA ALA A 111 8.35 26.19 -8.77
C ALA A 111 9.34 27.25 -9.29
N ASN A 112 10.59 26.84 -9.58
CA ASN A 112 11.62 27.72 -10.13
C ASN A 112 11.67 27.72 -11.67
N LEU A 113 10.82 26.94 -12.34
CA LEU A 113 10.79 26.90 -13.80
C LEU A 113 10.06 28.14 -14.35
N ALA A 114 10.65 28.77 -15.36
CA ALA A 114 9.95 29.75 -16.18
C ALA A 114 8.77 29.07 -16.92
N PRO A 115 7.71 29.82 -17.30
CA PRO A 115 6.56 29.25 -18.01
C PRO A 115 6.92 28.42 -19.26
N GLU A 116 7.92 28.86 -20.03
CA GLU A 116 8.42 28.17 -21.22
C GLU A 116 9.21 26.89 -20.90
N GLN A 117 9.76 26.78 -19.69
CA GLN A 117 10.40 25.55 -19.22
C GLN A 117 9.35 24.58 -18.69
N ALA A 118 8.38 25.06 -17.89
CA ALA A 118 7.29 24.26 -17.37
C ALA A 118 6.44 23.63 -18.49
N SER A 119 6.22 24.34 -19.60
CA SER A 119 5.48 23.83 -20.77
C SER A 119 6.16 22.66 -21.50
N ARG A 120 7.43 22.35 -21.17
CA ARG A 120 8.13 21.16 -21.70
C ARG A 120 7.78 19.88 -20.96
N ILE A 121 7.14 19.96 -19.80
CA ILE A 121 6.66 18.80 -19.05
C ILE A 121 5.36 18.34 -19.70
N MET A 122 5.40 17.17 -20.32
CA MET A 122 4.33 16.63 -21.16
C MET A 122 3.25 15.88 -20.36
N GLY A 123 3.53 15.54 -19.10
CA GLY A 123 2.63 14.77 -18.24
C GLY A 123 3.40 13.67 -17.49
N GLY A 124 2.75 12.51 -17.33
CA GLY A 124 3.33 11.36 -16.66
C GLY A 124 2.87 10.03 -17.25
N GLU A 125 3.50 8.96 -16.80
CA GLU A 125 3.19 7.59 -17.23
C GLU A 125 3.21 6.65 -16.02
N ALA A 126 2.12 5.89 -15.86
CA ALA A 126 2.07 4.81 -14.89
C ALA A 126 2.88 3.61 -15.37
N CYS A 127 3.79 3.12 -14.53
CA CYS A 127 4.65 1.99 -14.86
C CYS A 127 4.17 0.75 -14.10
N MET A 128 3.92 -0.33 -14.83
CA MET A 128 3.65 -1.65 -14.26
C MET A 128 4.76 -2.61 -14.70
N TRP A 129 5.82 -2.68 -13.90
CA TRP A 129 6.92 -3.61 -14.14
C TRP A 129 6.51 -5.05 -13.83
N ALA A 130 7.06 -6.00 -14.59
CA ALA A 130 6.48 -7.34 -14.71
C ALA A 130 7.07 -8.40 -13.76
N GLU A 131 7.92 -8.04 -12.80
CA GLU A 131 8.71 -9.00 -12.00
C GLU A 131 7.85 -9.89 -11.08
N LEU A 132 6.70 -9.39 -10.61
CA LEU A 132 5.82 -10.04 -9.62
C LEU A 132 4.36 -10.13 -10.09
N VAL A 133 4.15 -10.15 -11.40
CA VAL A 133 2.81 -10.07 -12.00
C VAL A 133 2.74 -11.07 -13.15
N GLY A 134 1.60 -11.74 -13.24
CA GLY A 134 1.27 -12.69 -14.30
C GLY A 134 -0.09 -12.36 -14.89
N GLN A 135 -0.55 -13.21 -15.80
CA GLN A 135 -1.80 -13.00 -16.53
C GLN A 135 -3.01 -12.80 -15.62
N GLU A 136 -3.08 -13.49 -14.49
CA GLU A 136 -4.23 -13.41 -13.58
C GLU A 136 -4.16 -12.22 -12.61
N SER A 137 -2.95 -11.73 -12.32
CA SER A 137 -2.72 -10.65 -11.36
C SER A 137 -2.50 -9.28 -12.00
N VAL A 138 -2.18 -9.20 -13.29
CA VAL A 138 -1.83 -7.92 -13.95
C VAL A 138 -2.93 -6.87 -13.81
N ASP A 139 -4.18 -7.25 -14.02
CA ASP A 139 -5.29 -6.32 -13.94
C ASP A 139 -5.50 -5.79 -12.53
N SER A 140 -5.38 -6.62 -11.49
CA SER A 140 -5.52 -6.19 -10.09
C SER A 140 -4.34 -5.35 -9.59
N ARG A 141 -3.23 -5.35 -10.32
CA ARG A 141 -2.11 -4.44 -10.05
C ARG A 141 -2.26 -3.14 -10.81
N ILE A 142 -2.82 -3.14 -12.02
CA ILE A 142 -3.03 -1.91 -12.79
C ILE A 142 -4.26 -1.14 -12.29
N TRP A 143 -5.38 -1.82 -12.12
CA TRP A 143 -6.68 -1.24 -11.82
C TRP A 143 -7.13 -1.54 -10.38
N PRO A 144 -7.81 -0.58 -9.72
CA PRO A 144 -8.25 0.72 -10.25
C PRO A 144 -7.25 1.86 -10.00
N ARG A 145 -6.08 1.62 -9.40
CA ARG A 145 -5.10 2.67 -9.03
C ARG A 145 -4.66 3.55 -10.21
N THR A 146 -4.58 2.98 -11.42
CA THR A 146 -4.29 3.76 -12.64
C THR A 146 -5.36 4.79 -12.97
N ALA A 147 -6.62 4.58 -12.56
CA ALA A 147 -7.68 5.59 -12.74
C ALA A 147 -7.41 6.85 -11.90
N ALA A 148 -6.84 6.71 -10.70
CA ALA A 148 -6.42 7.85 -9.89
C ALA A 148 -5.25 8.62 -10.54
N ILE A 149 -4.32 7.90 -11.17
CA ILE A 149 -3.23 8.52 -11.96
C ILE A 149 -3.81 9.25 -13.18
N ALA A 150 -4.74 8.62 -13.90
CA ALA A 150 -5.40 9.21 -15.07
C ALA A 150 -6.10 10.52 -14.69
N GLU A 151 -6.78 10.55 -13.53
CA GLU A 151 -7.39 11.78 -13.03
C GLU A 151 -6.36 12.87 -12.75
N ARG A 152 -5.26 12.54 -12.06
CA ARG A 152 -4.19 13.51 -11.79
C ARG A 152 -3.59 14.08 -13.08
N LEU A 153 -3.48 13.27 -14.13
CA LEU A 153 -2.90 13.68 -15.41
C LEU A 153 -3.89 14.39 -16.36
N TRP A 154 -5.19 14.33 -16.07
CA TRP A 154 -6.25 14.89 -16.92
C TRP A 154 -6.95 16.11 -16.30
N SER A 155 -7.27 16.03 -15.01
CA SER A 155 -8.12 16.99 -14.31
C SER A 155 -7.37 18.27 -13.92
N PRO A 156 -8.10 19.35 -13.57
CA PRO A 156 -7.50 20.54 -12.99
C PRO A 156 -6.62 20.23 -11.78
N LYS A 157 -5.53 20.99 -11.64
CA LYS A 157 -4.50 20.77 -10.62
C LYS A 157 -5.03 20.77 -9.18
N ASP A 158 -6.05 21.57 -8.90
CA ASP A 158 -6.68 21.75 -7.59
C ASP A 158 -7.61 20.59 -7.19
N VAL A 159 -7.94 19.67 -8.11
CA VAL A 159 -8.64 18.43 -7.80
C VAL A 159 -7.68 17.49 -7.05
N THR A 160 -7.72 17.56 -5.72
CA THR A 160 -6.76 16.86 -4.84
C THR A 160 -7.41 16.15 -3.65
N ASP A 161 -8.74 16.20 -3.50
CA ASP A 161 -9.45 15.52 -2.43
C ASP A 161 -9.35 13.99 -2.59
N VAL A 162 -8.68 13.35 -1.63
CA VAL A 162 -8.38 11.92 -1.62
C VAL A 162 -9.63 11.08 -1.34
N GLU A 163 -10.49 11.51 -0.42
CA GLU A 163 -11.69 10.74 -0.07
C GLU A 163 -12.70 10.77 -1.22
N ALA A 164 -12.89 11.94 -1.84
CA ALA A 164 -13.71 12.08 -3.04
C ALA A 164 -13.15 11.27 -4.23
N MET A 165 -11.82 11.18 -4.36
CA MET A 165 -11.15 10.33 -5.35
C MET A 165 -11.49 8.85 -5.11
N TYR A 166 -11.34 8.32 -3.89
CA TYR A 166 -11.66 6.91 -3.61
C TYR A 166 -13.13 6.57 -3.87
N VAL A 167 -14.06 7.48 -3.56
CA VAL A 167 -15.49 7.28 -3.86
C VAL A 167 -15.73 7.15 -5.37
N ARG A 168 -15.15 8.03 -6.19
CA ARG A 168 -15.31 7.99 -7.65
C ARG A 168 -14.53 6.83 -8.28
N MET A 169 -13.36 6.51 -7.75
CA MET A 169 -12.53 5.38 -8.20
C MET A 169 -13.26 4.05 -8.02
N GLU A 170 -14.06 3.87 -6.96
CA GLU A 170 -14.88 2.67 -6.77
C GLU A 170 -15.91 2.48 -7.90
N ALA A 171 -16.59 3.56 -8.30
CA ALA A 171 -17.54 3.52 -9.41
C ALA A 171 -16.82 3.20 -10.74
N VAL A 172 -15.65 3.80 -10.98
CA VAL A 172 -14.81 3.50 -12.15
C VAL A 172 -14.36 2.04 -12.14
N SER A 173 -13.91 1.53 -11.00
CA SER A 173 -13.46 0.14 -10.81
C SER A 173 -14.52 -0.86 -11.24
N ARG A 174 -15.78 -0.66 -10.85
CA ARG A 174 -16.90 -1.51 -11.25
C ARG A 174 -17.22 -1.39 -12.74
N ASN A 175 -17.17 -0.18 -13.28
CA ASN A 175 -17.46 0.05 -14.69
C ASN A 175 -16.39 -0.57 -15.62
N LEU A 176 -15.14 -0.71 -15.16
CA LEU A 176 -14.07 -1.35 -15.93
C LEU A 176 -14.34 -2.84 -16.18
N GLU A 177 -15.14 -3.52 -15.35
CA GLU A 177 -15.48 -4.94 -15.61
C GLU A 177 -16.28 -5.10 -16.92
N PHE A 178 -17.05 -4.08 -17.34
CA PHE A 178 -17.76 -4.10 -18.62
C PHE A 178 -16.84 -4.03 -19.85
N THR A 179 -15.55 -3.68 -19.68
CA THR A 179 -14.56 -3.66 -20.77
C THR A 179 -13.75 -4.96 -20.85
N GLY A 180 -13.98 -5.90 -19.92
CA GLY A 180 -13.27 -7.18 -19.83
C GLY A 180 -12.04 -7.17 -18.92
N VAL A 181 -11.80 -6.09 -18.16
CA VAL A 181 -10.75 -6.06 -17.13
C VAL A 181 -11.14 -7.01 -15.98
N MET A 182 -10.20 -7.84 -15.54
CA MET A 182 -10.42 -8.94 -14.58
C MET A 182 -9.87 -8.65 -13.18
N HIS A 183 -9.65 -7.38 -12.83
CA HIS A 183 -9.00 -6.95 -11.57
C HIS A 183 -9.74 -7.39 -10.31
N ARG A 184 -11.07 -7.57 -10.40
CA ARG A 184 -11.91 -8.11 -9.33
C ARG A 184 -12.22 -9.60 -9.52
N ALA A 185 -12.41 -10.03 -10.77
CA ALA A 185 -12.86 -11.38 -11.11
C ALA A 185 -11.83 -12.47 -10.82
N ASN A 186 -10.53 -12.23 -11.08
CA ASN A 186 -9.49 -13.24 -10.88
C ASN A 186 -9.14 -13.50 -9.40
N TYR A 187 -9.58 -12.64 -8.49
CA TYR A 187 -9.33 -12.76 -7.05
C TYR A 187 -9.84 -14.09 -6.48
N GLN A 188 -11.10 -14.44 -6.78
CA GLN A 188 -11.74 -15.64 -6.24
C GLN A 188 -11.07 -16.94 -6.75
N PRO A 189 -10.84 -17.15 -8.07
CA PRO A 189 -10.11 -18.33 -8.56
C PRO A 189 -8.67 -18.46 -8.02
N MET A 190 -7.99 -17.35 -7.73
CA MET A 190 -6.67 -17.38 -7.11
C MET A 190 -6.74 -17.93 -5.68
N LEU A 191 -7.70 -17.45 -4.87
CA LEU A 191 -7.91 -17.96 -3.51
C LEU A 191 -8.35 -19.43 -3.50
N ASP A 192 -9.26 -19.83 -4.40
CA ASP A 192 -9.72 -21.22 -4.51
C ASP A 192 -8.56 -22.19 -4.82
N ARG A 193 -7.60 -21.78 -5.67
CA ARG A 193 -6.40 -22.59 -5.94
C ARG A 193 -5.48 -22.71 -4.73
N ILE A 194 -5.38 -21.67 -3.90
CA ILE A 194 -4.60 -21.74 -2.66
C ILE A 194 -5.26 -22.73 -1.69
N THR A 195 -6.59 -22.74 -1.57
CA THR A 195 -7.32 -23.65 -0.66
C THR A 195 -7.52 -25.06 -1.22
N GLY A 196 -7.32 -25.27 -2.53
CA GLY A 196 -7.49 -26.56 -3.18
C GLY A 196 -8.95 -27.01 -3.14
N SER A 197 -9.20 -28.20 -2.59
CA SER A 197 -10.57 -28.75 -2.48
C SER A 197 -11.34 -28.26 -1.25
N GLN A 198 -10.74 -27.40 -0.43
CA GLN A 198 -11.35 -26.92 0.81
C GLN A 198 -12.10 -25.61 0.61
N PRO A 199 -13.15 -25.33 1.41
CA PRO A 199 -13.89 -24.07 1.32
C PRO A 199 -12.99 -22.85 1.55
N VAL A 200 -13.04 -21.90 0.63
CA VAL A 200 -12.23 -20.68 0.62
C VAL A 200 -12.56 -19.68 1.75
N GLY A 201 -13.71 -19.84 2.39
CA GLY A 201 -14.28 -18.88 3.35
C GLY A 201 -13.28 -18.32 4.37
N PRO A 202 -12.59 -19.17 5.16
CA PRO A 202 -11.65 -18.70 6.18
C PRO A 202 -10.44 -17.94 5.61
N LEU A 203 -9.96 -18.34 4.43
CA LEU A 203 -8.89 -17.64 3.73
C LEU A 203 -9.37 -16.27 3.22
N ARG A 204 -10.59 -16.20 2.67
CA ARG A 204 -11.17 -14.96 2.14
C ARG A 204 -11.43 -13.92 3.23
N VAL A 205 -11.91 -14.32 4.41
CA VAL A 205 -12.06 -13.42 5.57
C VAL A 205 -10.75 -12.70 5.90
N LEU A 206 -9.63 -13.40 5.77
CA LEU A 206 -8.30 -12.81 5.95
C LEU A 206 -7.85 -12.00 4.74
N ALA A 207 -7.97 -12.54 3.52
CA ALA A 207 -7.54 -11.90 2.28
C ALA A 207 -8.23 -10.55 2.03
N ASP A 208 -9.50 -10.41 2.42
CA ASP A 208 -10.28 -9.19 2.23
C ASP A 208 -9.78 -8.03 3.11
N VAL A 209 -8.95 -8.30 4.12
CA VAL A 209 -8.46 -7.30 5.10
C VAL A 209 -6.94 -7.23 5.19
N VAL A 210 -6.24 -7.74 4.17
CA VAL A 210 -4.80 -7.54 3.99
C VAL A 210 -4.51 -6.69 2.75
N GLU A 211 -3.28 -6.20 2.66
CA GLU A 211 -2.77 -5.44 1.52
C GLU A 211 -1.44 -6.02 1.06
N SER A 212 -1.34 -6.32 -0.23
CA SER A 212 -0.14 -6.90 -0.84
C SER A 212 1.03 -5.93 -0.83
N LEU A 213 2.22 -6.42 -0.48
CA LEU A 213 3.46 -5.64 -0.58
C LEU A 213 4.16 -5.95 -1.90
N GLY A 214 4.65 -4.90 -2.56
CA GLY A 214 5.38 -4.96 -3.82
C GLY A 214 6.89 -4.86 -3.67
N LEU A 215 7.58 -4.74 -4.81
CA LEU A 215 8.99 -4.37 -4.81
C LEU A 215 9.14 -2.97 -4.20
N GLY A 216 10.07 -2.81 -3.26
CA GLY A 216 10.31 -1.53 -2.58
C GLY A 216 9.42 -1.26 -1.36
N THR A 217 8.24 -1.88 -1.24
CA THR A 217 7.33 -1.68 -0.09
C THR A 217 7.33 -2.81 0.93
N GLY A 218 7.88 -3.98 0.58
CA GLY A 218 8.11 -5.03 1.57
C GLY A 218 8.18 -6.46 1.05
N ARG A 219 7.86 -6.72 -0.24
CA ARG A 219 7.99 -8.06 -0.81
C ARG A 219 9.40 -8.60 -0.57
N THR A 220 9.48 -9.79 0.03
CA THR A 220 10.73 -10.50 0.28
C THR A 220 10.99 -11.52 -0.83
N GLY A 221 12.27 -11.81 -1.08
CA GLY A 221 12.68 -12.72 -2.15
C GLY A 221 13.18 -12.00 -3.41
N ARG A 222 13.87 -12.76 -4.26
CA ARG A 222 14.37 -12.29 -5.56
C ARG A 222 13.48 -12.90 -6.64
N PRO A 223 12.57 -12.12 -7.25
CA PRO A 223 11.74 -12.65 -8.32
C PRO A 223 12.59 -13.12 -9.49
N THR A 224 12.09 -14.15 -10.16
CA THR A 224 12.63 -14.62 -11.44
C THR A 224 11.49 -14.69 -12.43
N GLY A 225 11.76 -14.52 -13.73
CA GLY A 225 10.70 -14.55 -14.76
C GLY A 225 9.97 -15.88 -14.91
N VAL A 226 10.34 -16.92 -14.15
CA VAL A 226 9.73 -18.25 -14.14
C VAL A 226 9.18 -18.65 -12.76
N MET A 227 9.22 -17.74 -11.79
CA MET A 227 8.70 -18.01 -10.45
C MET A 227 7.17 -18.18 -10.52
N PRO A 228 6.59 -19.23 -9.91
CA PRO A 228 5.14 -19.34 -9.83
C PRO A 228 4.57 -18.23 -8.95
N LEU A 229 3.52 -17.57 -9.43
CA LEU A 229 2.79 -16.51 -8.73
C LEU A 229 1.53 -17.10 -8.08
N ASN A 230 1.74 -18.00 -7.11
CA ASN A 230 0.70 -18.78 -6.45
C ASN A 230 0.74 -18.70 -4.92
N ARG A 231 1.43 -17.69 -4.36
CA ARG A 231 1.43 -17.41 -2.92
C ARG A 231 0.22 -16.56 -2.53
N PHE A 232 -0.04 -16.44 -1.23
CA PHE A 232 -1.18 -15.69 -0.71
C PHE A 232 -1.23 -14.22 -1.20
N VAL A 233 -0.10 -13.52 -1.10
CA VAL A 233 0.12 -12.17 -1.60
C VAL A 233 -0.04 -12.01 -3.13
N ASP A 234 0.13 -13.06 -3.92
CA ASP A 234 -0.13 -12.98 -5.36
C ASP A 234 -1.64 -12.89 -5.63
N ALA A 235 -2.47 -13.49 -4.77
CA ALA A 235 -3.93 -13.33 -4.83
C ALA A 235 -4.40 -12.00 -4.23
N CYS A 236 -3.76 -11.50 -3.17
CA CYS A 236 -4.22 -10.32 -2.43
C CYS A 236 -4.11 -9.01 -3.24
N LEU A 237 -5.02 -8.08 -2.96
CA LEU A 237 -5.09 -6.78 -3.63
C LEU A 237 -4.11 -5.77 -3.01
N PRO A 238 -3.69 -4.72 -3.76
CA PRO A 238 -2.83 -3.67 -3.22
C PRO A 238 -3.49 -2.86 -2.10
N GLU A 239 -4.81 -2.73 -2.12
CA GLU A 239 -5.59 -1.99 -1.12
C GLU A 239 -6.86 -2.78 -0.76
N SER A 240 -7.20 -2.78 0.53
CA SER A 240 -8.41 -3.44 1.02
C SER A 240 -9.59 -2.47 1.06
N GLU A 241 -10.58 -2.68 0.17
CA GLU A 241 -11.86 -1.94 0.18
C GLU A 241 -12.60 -2.12 1.51
N LEU A 242 -12.62 -3.34 2.06
CA LEU A 242 -13.28 -3.67 3.31
C LEU A 242 -12.61 -2.96 4.50
N ALA A 243 -11.28 -3.05 4.64
CA ALA A 243 -10.57 -2.40 5.75
C ALA A 243 -10.75 -0.88 5.72
N ARG A 244 -10.74 -0.25 4.54
CA ARG A 244 -11.03 1.19 4.39
C ARG A 244 -12.47 1.52 4.77
N SER A 245 -13.44 0.71 4.35
CA SER A 245 -14.85 0.91 4.70
C SER A 245 -15.08 0.86 6.22
N LEU A 246 -14.46 -0.12 6.89
CA LEU A 246 -14.52 -0.26 8.35
C LEU A 246 -13.78 0.88 9.06
N GLU A 247 -12.65 1.33 8.53
CA GLU A 247 -11.93 2.49 9.09
C GLU A 247 -12.80 3.75 9.05
N LEU A 248 -13.49 4.00 7.93
CA LEU A 248 -14.42 5.13 7.80
C LEU A 248 -15.63 4.98 8.74
N ALA A 249 -16.17 3.78 8.90
CA ALA A 249 -17.24 3.49 9.85
C ALA A 249 -16.82 3.73 11.30
N ALA A 250 -15.61 3.30 11.68
CA ALA A 250 -15.04 3.56 12.99
C ALA A 250 -14.91 5.07 13.25
N ARG A 251 -14.46 5.85 12.25
CA ARG A 251 -14.36 7.32 12.35
C ARG A 251 -15.74 7.97 12.55
N ARG A 252 -16.75 7.51 11.81
CA ARG A 252 -18.14 8.01 11.95
C ARG A 252 -18.73 7.67 13.32
N LEU A 253 -18.55 6.43 13.79
CA LEU A 253 -18.98 6.02 15.11
C LEU A 253 -18.30 6.82 16.23
N VAL A 254 -17.00 7.10 16.10
CA VAL A 254 -16.28 7.94 17.08
C VAL A 254 -16.81 9.39 17.07
N ALA A 255 -17.15 9.92 15.89
CA ALA A 255 -17.74 11.25 15.77
C ALA A 255 -19.20 11.31 16.28
N ASN A 256 -19.94 10.20 16.18
CA ASN A 256 -21.31 10.05 16.62
C ASN A 256 -21.54 8.68 17.24
N SER A 257 -21.34 8.58 18.56
CA SER A 257 -21.48 7.31 19.31
C SER A 257 -22.90 6.77 19.39
N ALA A 258 -23.90 7.50 18.89
CA ALA A 258 -25.27 7.04 18.77
C ALA A 258 -25.58 6.32 17.44
N ASP A 259 -24.60 6.23 16.52
CA ASP A 259 -24.76 5.53 15.25
C ASP A 259 -24.78 4.00 15.45
N LYS A 260 -25.98 3.44 15.49
CA LYS A 260 -26.20 2.00 15.69
C LYS A 260 -25.86 1.16 14.46
N ASP A 261 -25.88 1.74 13.27
CA ASP A 261 -25.66 1.00 12.03
C ASP A 261 -24.17 0.74 11.84
N ASP A 262 -23.34 1.77 12.03
CA ASP A 262 -21.87 1.61 12.01
C ASP A 262 -21.39 0.74 13.18
N GLU A 263 -21.96 0.88 14.39
CA GLU A 263 -21.65 -0.02 15.52
C GLU A 263 -21.96 -1.48 15.18
N ALA A 264 -23.16 -1.76 14.68
CA ALA A 264 -23.58 -3.12 14.34
C ALA A 264 -22.73 -3.73 13.22
N MET A 265 -22.39 -2.94 12.20
CA MET A 265 -21.51 -3.36 11.11
C MET A 265 -20.11 -3.72 11.62
N LEU A 266 -19.49 -2.83 12.40
CA LEU A 266 -18.17 -3.07 12.98
C LEU A 266 -18.18 -4.30 13.88
N ARG A 267 -19.18 -4.41 14.77
CA ARG A 267 -19.31 -5.54 15.70
C ARG A 267 -19.42 -6.87 14.96
N ARG A 268 -20.31 -6.97 13.97
CA ARG A 268 -20.46 -8.19 13.15
C ARG A 268 -19.15 -8.58 12.47
N GLN A 269 -18.41 -7.61 11.97
CA GLN A 269 -17.15 -7.87 11.30
C GLN A 269 -16.06 -8.32 12.28
N PHE A 270 -15.96 -7.70 13.46
CA PHE A 270 -15.04 -8.11 14.50
C PHE A 270 -15.36 -9.50 15.07
N GLU A 271 -16.63 -9.85 15.24
CA GLU A 271 -17.07 -11.21 15.60
C GLU A 271 -16.66 -12.23 14.53
N THR A 272 -16.78 -11.86 13.25
CA THR A 272 -16.32 -12.71 12.14
C THR A 272 -14.81 -12.93 12.21
N TRP A 273 -14.03 -11.88 12.49
CA TRP A 273 -12.57 -11.98 12.63
C TRP A 273 -12.16 -12.84 13.82
N ALA A 274 -12.75 -12.59 15.01
CA ALA A 274 -12.46 -13.32 16.24
C ALA A 274 -12.70 -14.84 16.08
N ALA A 275 -13.76 -15.23 15.37
CA ALA A 275 -14.08 -16.64 15.12
C ALA A 275 -13.27 -17.30 13.99
N ASN A 276 -12.57 -16.52 13.16
CA ASN A 276 -12.01 -17.02 11.92
C ASN A 276 -10.82 -17.97 12.12
N ASP A 277 -9.97 -17.73 13.13
CA ASP A 277 -8.72 -18.49 13.30
C ASP A 277 -8.97 -19.99 13.49
N ALA A 278 -9.97 -20.36 14.29
CA ALA A 278 -10.34 -21.77 14.48
C ALA A 278 -10.82 -22.45 13.19
N LEU A 279 -11.42 -21.69 12.26
CA LEU A 279 -11.81 -22.20 10.94
C LEU A 279 -10.61 -22.26 9.99
N PHE A 280 -9.72 -21.28 10.08
CA PHE A 280 -8.50 -21.19 9.28
C PHE A 280 -7.49 -22.29 9.66
N GLU A 281 -7.32 -22.59 10.94
CA GLU A 281 -6.41 -23.65 11.40
C GLU A 281 -6.76 -25.01 10.75
N ARG A 282 -8.05 -25.37 10.72
CA ARG A 282 -8.55 -26.58 10.04
C ARG A 282 -8.26 -26.58 8.53
N LEU A 283 -8.37 -25.41 7.90
CA LEU A 283 -8.05 -25.23 6.49
C LEU A 283 -6.53 -25.38 6.23
N ALA A 284 -5.69 -24.93 7.16
CA ALA A 284 -4.23 -24.91 7.05
C ALA A 284 -3.55 -26.24 7.41
N GLU A 285 -4.17 -27.11 8.23
CA GLU A 285 -3.60 -28.36 8.77
C GLU A 285 -2.85 -29.21 7.74
N ASN A 286 -3.36 -29.29 6.50
CA ASN A 286 -2.78 -30.10 5.43
C ASN A 286 -2.38 -29.29 4.19
N ASN A 287 -2.23 -27.96 4.32
CA ASN A 287 -1.96 -27.07 3.21
C ASN A 287 -0.69 -26.25 3.44
N LYS A 288 0.40 -26.65 2.76
CA LYS A 288 1.71 -25.99 2.87
C LYS A 288 1.72 -24.54 2.37
N LEU A 289 0.80 -24.16 1.48
CA LEU A 289 0.70 -22.78 1.00
C LEU A 289 0.14 -21.83 2.06
N LEU A 290 -0.55 -22.37 3.08
CA LEU A 290 -1.18 -21.57 4.13
C LEU A 290 -0.31 -21.39 5.38
N VAL A 291 0.83 -22.07 5.47
CA VAL A 291 1.74 -21.99 6.62
C VAL A 291 2.29 -20.57 6.80
N GLU A 292 2.55 -19.85 5.71
CA GLU A 292 2.99 -18.44 5.76
C GLU A 292 1.92 -17.48 6.30
N VAL A 293 0.65 -17.93 6.30
CA VAL A 293 -0.52 -17.12 6.60
C VAL A 293 -1.03 -17.35 8.03
N THR A 294 -0.66 -18.47 8.68
CA THR A 294 -1.10 -18.81 10.04
C THR A 294 -0.88 -17.70 11.08
N PRO A 295 0.27 -16.99 11.13
CA PRO A 295 0.44 -15.89 12.08
C PRO A 295 -0.55 -14.74 11.86
N LEU A 296 -0.89 -14.45 10.60
CA LEU A 296 -1.84 -13.38 10.24
C LEU A 296 -3.28 -13.72 10.65
N SER A 297 -3.66 -15.00 10.57
CA SER A 297 -4.96 -15.47 11.03
C SER A 297 -5.15 -15.22 12.54
N LYS A 298 -4.10 -15.47 13.32
CA LYS A 298 -4.08 -15.21 14.77
C LYS A 298 -4.14 -13.72 15.09
N ASP A 299 -3.33 -12.92 14.39
CA ASP A 299 -3.37 -11.46 14.52
C ASP A 299 -4.77 -10.91 14.17
N LEU A 300 -5.44 -11.44 13.14
CA LEU A 300 -6.80 -11.04 12.78
C LEU A 300 -7.83 -11.39 13.84
N ALA A 301 -7.76 -12.60 14.43
CA ALA A 301 -8.66 -12.99 15.51
C ALA A 301 -8.47 -12.10 16.75
N ALA A 302 -7.23 -11.81 17.12
CA ALA A 302 -6.91 -10.89 18.22
C ALA A 302 -7.47 -9.48 17.96
N LEU A 303 -7.36 -8.96 16.72
CA LEU A 303 -7.98 -7.69 16.34
C LEU A 303 -9.51 -7.74 16.43
N GLY A 304 -10.13 -8.86 16.10
CA GLY A 304 -11.57 -9.07 16.28
C GLY A 304 -11.98 -8.97 17.76
N GLU A 305 -11.28 -9.69 18.63
CA GLU A 305 -11.52 -9.64 20.08
C GLU A 305 -11.31 -8.23 20.65
N ALA A 306 -10.22 -7.56 20.26
CA ALA A 306 -9.92 -6.20 20.66
C ALA A 306 -11.01 -5.23 20.16
N GLY A 307 -11.43 -5.33 18.90
CA GLY A 307 -12.48 -4.52 18.31
C GLY A 307 -13.81 -4.63 19.06
N ILE A 308 -14.25 -5.86 19.39
CA ILE A 308 -15.46 -6.08 20.19
C ILE A 308 -15.35 -5.38 21.55
N LYS A 309 -14.21 -5.54 22.23
CA LYS A 309 -13.97 -4.94 23.54
C LYS A 309 -13.92 -3.41 23.49
N LEU A 310 -13.35 -2.82 22.43
CA LEU A 310 -13.34 -1.37 22.22
C LEU A 310 -14.76 -0.83 22.00
N LEU A 311 -15.58 -1.53 21.22
CA LEU A 311 -16.99 -1.18 21.04
C LEU A 311 -17.73 -1.23 22.38
N ASP A 312 -17.52 -2.27 23.20
CA ASP A 312 -18.16 -2.36 24.51
C ASP A 312 -17.76 -1.20 25.46
N TYR A 313 -16.57 -0.62 25.30
CA TYR A 313 -16.15 0.58 26.02
C TYR A 313 -16.77 1.88 25.46
N LEU A 314 -16.98 1.97 24.14
CA LEU A 314 -17.50 3.17 23.47
C LEU A 314 -19.03 3.25 23.50
N THR A 315 -19.71 2.11 23.36
CA THR A 315 -21.16 1.95 23.34
C THR A 315 -21.59 0.96 24.42
N PRO A 316 -21.50 1.32 25.72
CA PRO A 316 -21.86 0.42 26.79
C PRO A 316 -23.30 -0.05 26.63
N ARG A 317 -23.52 -1.37 26.64
CA ARG A 317 -24.89 -1.90 26.65
C ARG A 317 -25.59 -1.43 27.92
N PRO A 318 -26.87 -1.02 27.85
CA PRO A 318 -27.63 -0.66 29.04
C PRO A 318 -27.62 -1.84 30.01
N VAL A 319 -27.00 -1.67 31.18
CA VAL A 319 -27.08 -2.67 32.23
C VAL A 319 -28.54 -2.71 32.69
N ALA A 320 -29.16 -3.89 32.68
CA ALA A 320 -30.51 -4.07 33.20
C ALA A 320 -30.59 -3.44 34.60
N SER A 321 -31.51 -2.49 34.79
CA SER A 321 -31.60 -1.70 36.01
C SER A 321 -31.93 -2.61 37.20
N ALA A 322 -30.92 -3.03 37.95
CA ALA A 322 -31.11 -3.53 39.30
C ALA A 322 -31.65 -2.35 40.12
N GLY A 323 -32.94 -2.43 40.51
CA GLY A 323 -33.66 -1.33 41.14
C GLY A 323 -32.86 -0.61 42.22
N ALA A 324 -32.83 0.72 42.13
CA ALA A 324 -32.03 1.61 42.97
C ALA A 324 -32.35 1.41 44.47
N LYS A 325 -31.59 0.53 45.14
CA LYS A 325 -31.55 0.45 46.61
C LYS A 325 -30.50 1.43 47.12
N LYS A 326 -30.85 2.21 48.15
CA LYS A 326 -29.89 3.09 48.86
C LYS A 326 -28.71 2.26 49.38
N LEU A 327 -27.54 2.43 48.76
CA LEU A 327 -26.30 1.78 49.16
C LEU A 327 -25.77 2.38 50.48
N SER A 328 -25.31 1.51 51.39
CA SER A 328 -24.65 1.93 52.64
C SER A 328 -23.30 2.60 52.37
N GLY A 329 -22.76 3.37 53.32
CA GLY A 329 -21.46 4.06 53.16
C GLY A 329 -20.29 3.12 52.85
N LYS A 330 -20.31 1.88 53.36
CA LYS A 330 -19.32 0.84 53.04
C LYS A 330 -19.49 0.30 51.62
N ALA A 331 -20.73 0.16 51.14
CA ALA A 331 -21.03 -0.28 49.78
C ALA A 331 -20.64 0.78 48.74
N LYS A 332 -20.86 2.07 49.00
CA LYS A 332 -20.40 3.17 48.12
C LYS A 332 -18.88 3.21 47.98
N LYS A 333 -18.13 3.00 49.07
CA LYS A 333 -16.66 2.95 49.03
C LYS A 333 -16.15 1.75 48.23
N ALA A 334 -16.81 0.60 48.36
CA ALA A 334 -16.48 -0.60 47.58
C ALA A 334 -16.78 -0.42 46.08
N GLU A 335 -17.90 0.22 45.75
CA GLU A 335 -18.27 0.53 44.37
C GLU A 335 -17.29 1.51 43.72
N LEU A 336 -16.90 2.58 44.42
CA LEU A 336 -15.90 3.53 43.93
C LEU A 336 -14.54 2.86 43.70
N ALA A 337 -14.10 2.00 44.62
CA ALA A 337 -12.86 1.24 44.46
C ALA A 337 -12.92 0.27 43.27
N ALA A 338 -14.08 -0.36 43.03
CA ALA A 338 -14.29 -1.22 41.87
C ALA A 338 -14.28 -0.43 40.55
N GLN A 339 -14.88 0.77 40.52
CA GLN A 339 -14.83 1.67 39.36
C GLN A 339 -13.40 2.13 39.05
N GLN A 340 -12.64 2.51 40.08
CA GLN A 340 -11.23 2.89 39.93
C GLN A 340 -10.38 1.73 39.42
N ALA A 341 -10.56 0.52 39.99
CA ALA A 341 -9.84 -0.67 39.52
C ALA A 341 -10.20 -1.03 38.07
N ALA A 342 -11.48 -0.92 37.68
CA ALA A 342 -11.93 -1.15 36.31
C ALA A 342 -11.34 -0.13 35.33
N GLN A 343 -11.24 1.15 35.73
CA GLN A 343 -10.61 2.19 34.93
C GLN A 343 -9.12 1.95 34.75
N SER A 344 -8.37 1.63 35.82
CA SER A 344 -6.95 1.29 35.71
C SER A 344 -6.71 0.05 34.84
N ALA A 345 -7.55 -0.98 34.95
CA ALA A 345 -7.46 -2.16 34.10
C ALA A 345 -7.74 -1.84 32.62
N LYS A 346 -8.68 -0.93 32.32
CA LYS A 346 -8.93 -0.42 30.97
C LYS A 346 -7.71 0.30 30.40
N GLU A 347 -7.09 1.18 31.18
CA GLU A 347 -5.89 1.94 30.76
C GLU A 347 -4.67 1.04 30.51
N GLU A 348 -4.43 0.06 31.39
CA GLU A 348 -3.35 -0.91 31.21
C GLU A 348 -3.57 -1.77 29.95
N TRP A 349 -4.81 -2.19 29.72
CA TRP A 349 -5.18 -2.96 28.53
C TRP A 349 -5.02 -2.12 27.25
N LEU A 350 -5.51 -0.88 27.21
CA LEU A 350 -5.35 0.03 26.07
C LEU A 350 -3.88 0.31 25.74
N THR A 351 -3.03 0.42 26.77
CA THR A 351 -1.58 0.60 26.58
C THR A 351 -0.95 -0.59 25.86
N LYS A 352 -1.29 -1.81 26.28
CA LYS A 352 -0.83 -3.05 25.64
C LYS A 352 -1.37 -3.17 24.22
N GLU A 353 -2.66 -2.89 24.01
CA GLU A 353 -3.31 -2.96 22.71
C GLU A 353 -2.69 -1.96 21.71
N ASN A 354 -2.45 -0.72 22.12
CA ASN A 354 -1.80 0.28 21.28
C ASN A 354 -0.37 -0.12 20.86
N ALA A 355 0.37 -0.84 21.71
CA ALA A 355 1.67 -1.37 21.35
C ALA A 355 1.56 -2.45 20.25
N GLU A 356 0.58 -3.34 20.35
CA GLU A 356 0.32 -4.36 19.32
C GLU A 356 -0.16 -3.74 18.00
N LEU A 357 -1.08 -2.76 18.04
CA LEU A 357 -1.50 -2.01 16.86
C LEU A 357 -0.33 -1.29 16.19
N THR A 358 0.63 -0.78 16.98
CA THR A 358 1.86 -0.17 16.47
C THR A 358 2.76 -1.20 15.79
N ARG A 359 2.87 -2.42 16.34
CA ARG A 359 3.57 -3.53 15.68
C ARG A 359 2.93 -3.88 14.34
N LEU A 360 1.61 -4.06 14.30
CA LEU A 360 0.85 -4.42 13.10
C LEU A 360 0.88 -3.33 12.02
N ALA A 361 1.03 -2.07 12.42
CA ALA A 361 1.16 -0.96 11.49
C ALA A 361 2.48 -0.99 10.71
N GLN A 362 3.53 -1.65 11.21
CA GLN A 362 4.84 -1.73 10.57
C GLN A 362 4.86 -2.84 9.49
N PRO A 363 5.48 -2.60 8.33
CA PRO A 363 5.67 -3.66 7.35
C PRO A 363 6.61 -4.76 7.90
N PRO A 364 6.49 -6.01 7.42
CA PRO A 364 7.42 -7.08 7.75
C PRO A 364 8.88 -6.63 7.49
N ARG A 365 9.78 -6.82 8.45
CA ARG A 365 11.18 -6.41 8.30
C ARG A 365 11.85 -7.20 7.16
N ARG A 366 12.46 -6.51 6.20
CA ARG A 366 13.35 -7.12 5.19
C ARG A 366 14.52 -7.83 5.87
N ALA A 367 14.72 -9.11 5.56
CA ALA A 367 15.96 -9.81 5.87
C ALA A 367 17.11 -9.22 5.03
N GLY A 368 18.02 -8.48 5.64
CA GLY A 368 19.19 -7.97 4.91
C GLY A 368 19.86 -6.76 5.53
N GLY A 369 20.31 -6.88 6.78
CA GLY A 369 21.18 -5.90 7.44
C GLY A 369 21.93 -6.57 8.58
N GLY A 370 22.93 -7.39 8.24
CA GLY A 370 23.97 -7.93 9.13
C GLY A 370 23.60 -8.19 10.59
N GLY A 371 22.98 -9.32 10.89
CA GLY A 371 22.82 -9.79 12.27
C GLY A 371 22.35 -11.24 12.28
N GLY A 372 23.18 -12.15 12.81
CA GLY A 372 22.85 -13.56 12.97
C GLY A 372 21.72 -13.75 13.98
N GLY A 373 20.48 -13.73 13.49
CA GLY A 373 19.27 -14.04 14.24
C GLY A 373 18.56 -15.26 13.69
N ALA A 374 17.82 -15.94 14.56
CA ALA A 374 17.04 -17.16 14.34
C ALA A 374 16.26 -17.21 13.00
N PRO A 375 15.94 -18.42 12.48
CA PRO A 375 15.16 -18.58 11.25
C PRO A 375 13.87 -17.76 11.34
N GLN A 376 13.67 -16.87 10.35
CA GLN A 376 12.49 -16.01 10.28
C GLN A 376 11.25 -16.85 10.02
N SER A 377 10.15 -16.54 10.70
CA SER A 377 8.83 -17.04 10.34
C SER A 377 8.54 -16.75 8.87
N PRO A 378 7.91 -17.66 8.11
CA PRO A 378 7.54 -17.40 6.73
C PRO A 378 6.66 -16.14 6.65
N SER A 379 7.16 -15.11 5.96
CA SER A 379 6.43 -13.86 5.71
C SER A 379 5.47 -14.07 4.56
N ALA A 380 4.18 -13.83 4.78
CA ALA A 380 3.20 -13.80 3.69
C ALA A 380 3.37 -12.58 2.74
N ASP A 381 4.30 -11.65 3.03
CA ASP A 381 4.55 -10.42 2.27
C ASP A 381 3.30 -9.55 2.05
N VAL A 382 2.41 -9.54 3.04
CA VAL A 382 1.23 -8.66 3.11
C VAL A 382 1.27 -7.83 4.39
N ARG A 383 0.48 -6.77 4.42
CA ARG A 383 0.16 -6.00 5.62
C ARG A 383 -1.27 -6.29 6.06
N LEU A 384 -1.48 -6.54 7.35
CA LEU A 384 -2.82 -6.77 7.90
C LEU A 384 -3.58 -5.45 8.08
N ALA A 385 -4.24 -4.94 7.05
CA ALA A 385 -4.97 -3.68 7.08
C ALA A 385 -6.11 -3.59 8.12
N ALA A 386 -6.60 -4.72 8.62
CA ALA A 386 -7.60 -4.81 9.68
C ALA A 386 -7.27 -4.01 10.97
N PHE A 387 -5.99 -3.70 11.23
CA PHE A 387 -5.62 -2.92 12.42
C PHE A 387 -6.18 -1.49 12.40
N ARG A 388 -6.47 -0.93 11.22
CA ARG A 388 -6.85 0.48 11.04
C ARG A 388 -8.17 0.86 11.73
N PRO A 389 -9.31 0.16 11.50
CA PRO A 389 -10.54 0.45 12.26
C PRO A 389 -10.35 0.28 13.76
N VAL A 390 -9.62 -0.76 14.21
CA VAL A 390 -9.35 -1.01 15.64
C VAL A 390 -8.54 0.15 16.25
N LYS A 391 -7.54 0.66 15.52
CA LYS A 391 -6.73 1.81 15.95
C LYS A 391 -7.55 3.09 16.10
N VAL A 392 -8.48 3.36 15.18
CA VAL A 392 -9.39 4.52 15.31
C VAL A 392 -10.18 4.45 16.62
N LEU A 393 -10.73 3.29 16.96
CA LEU A 393 -11.49 3.09 18.20
C LEU A 393 -10.60 3.20 19.44
N ALA A 394 -9.39 2.62 19.41
CA ALA A 394 -8.43 2.67 20.52
C ALA A 394 -7.93 4.11 20.80
N ASP A 395 -7.69 4.89 19.76
CA ASP A 395 -7.26 6.29 19.88
C ASP A 395 -8.35 7.15 20.50
N ALA A 396 -9.61 6.94 20.10
CA ALA A 396 -10.75 7.65 20.68
C ALA A 396 -10.86 7.44 22.20
N LEU A 397 -10.58 6.23 22.69
CA LEU A 397 -10.60 5.93 24.12
C LEU A 397 -9.36 6.41 24.89
N THR A 398 -8.23 6.57 24.20
CA THR A 398 -6.98 7.07 24.80
C THR A 398 -7.00 8.60 24.95
N HIS A 399 -7.71 9.31 24.06
CA HIS A 399 -7.82 10.78 24.07
C HIS A 399 -9.04 11.34 24.83
N GLN A 400 -9.89 10.50 25.42
CA GLN A 400 -10.92 10.97 26.34
C GLN A 400 -10.26 11.43 27.65
N GLU A 401 -10.14 12.75 27.85
CA GLU A 401 -9.82 13.31 29.17
C GLU A 401 -10.80 12.75 30.21
N PRO A 402 -10.34 12.44 31.44
CA PRO A 402 -11.23 12.01 32.49
C PRO A 402 -12.26 13.12 32.72
N ALA A 403 -13.54 12.81 32.48
CA ALA A 403 -14.63 13.70 32.80
C ALA A 403 -14.47 14.15 34.25
N THR A 404 -14.20 15.44 34.44
CA THR A 404 -14.07 16.06 35.75
C THR A 404 -15.37 15.79 36.50
N VAL A 405 -15.30 14.89 37.47
CA VAL A 405 -16.40 14.63 38.40
C VAL A 405 -16.62 15.93 39.18
N GLN A 406 -17.67 16.68 38.83
CA GLN A 406 -18.18 17.78 39.65
C GLN A 406 -19.06 17.25 40.78
#